data_AF-A0A957J5D4-F1
#
_entry.id   AF-A0A957J5D4-F1
#
_cell.length_a   1.000
_cell.length_b   1.000
_cell.length_c   1.000
_cell.angle_alpha   90.00
_cell.angle_beta   90.00
_cell.angle_gamma   90.00
#
_symmetry.space_group_name_H-M   'P 1'
#
loop_
_entity.id
_entity.type
_entity.pdbx_description
1 polymer ?
#
loop_
_entity_poly.entity_id
_entity_poly.type
_entity_poly.pdbx_seq_one_letter_code
_entity_poly.pdbx_strand_id
1 'polypeptide(L)'
;MNQAQLREQIADHFNESELQNLCYDLNAKFEDLPGKTHRDKARELIEYCHRYGRLDELLQRCQALRPHLSWELELRPQPDYNLLPDPQKSRPVSMRNLIISFLAVIGITAILVYTLKLMPLTTPAAPAALQPETTRLATAAATPMEMELVADPDCFESFFQGIPQERLSTLEVGVYDYSIIKTEQSKDEELGLLFTSFNQPLGAMRIFPFPHNNMFKITAVVDARCQPVADYAEFDTGFGENSMGGGDEMILQLGTASQYFFSLYFAQYAQEHTIEACFRQLSP
;
A
#
# COMPACT_ATOMS: atom_id res chain seq x y z
N MET A 1 -4.61 -19.58 10.26
CA MET A 1 -3.74 -19.00 11.29
C MET A 1 -2.58 -18.26 10.61
N ASN A 2 -2.37 -16.98 10.92
CA ASN A 2 -1.21 -16.22 10.44
C ASN A 2 0.00 -16.44 11.39
N GLN A 3 1.21 -16.02 10.98
CA GLN A 3 2.44 -16.23 11.77
C GLN A 3 2.37 -15.56 13.17
N ALA A 4 1.69 -14.41 13.26
CA ALA A 4 1.45 -13.71 14.52
C ALA A 4 0.61 -14.55 15.50
N GLN A 5 -0.49 -15.13 15.03
CA GLN A 5 -1.34 -16.02 15.82
C GLN A 5 -0.59 -17.29 16.25
N LEU A 6 0.23 -17.88 15.36
CA LEU A 6 1.06 -19.03 15.74
C LEU A 6 2.05 -18.65 16.86
N ARG A 7 2.66 -17.47 16.76
CA ARG A 7 3.55 -16.95 17.79
C ARG A 7 2.84 -16.77 19.12
N GLU A 8 1.66 -16.17 19.13
CA GLU A 8 0.85 -15.98 20.33
C GLU A 8 0.44 -17.32 20.95
N GLN A 9 -0.03 -18.29 20.14
CA GLN A 9 -0.38 -19.61 20.63
C GLN A 9 0.82 -20.34 21.26
N ILE A 10 2.00 -20.28 20.64
CA ILE A 10 3.20 -20.90 21.22
C ILE A 10 3.57 -20.16 22.52
N ALA A 11 3.60 -18.83 22.50
CA ALA A 11 3.96 -18.01 23.65
C ALA A 11 3.04 -18.23 24.86
N ASP A 12 1.74 -18.38 24.65
CA ASP A 12 0.75 -18.44 25.73
C ASP A 12 0.53 -19.86 26.27
N HIS A 13 0.86 -20.90 25.48
CA HIS A 13 0.62 -22.30 25.86
C HIS A 13 1.88 -23.14 26.12
N PHE A 14 3.07 -22.57 25.87
CA PHE A 14 4.36 -23.18 26.20
C PHE A 14 5.10 -22.30 27.19
N ASN A 15 5.46 -22.87 28.33
CA ASN A 15 6.44 -22.23 29.21
C ASN A 15 7.86 -22.37 28.63
N GLU A 16 8.83 -21.70 29.23
CA GLU A 16 10.21 -21.67 28.76
C GLU A 16 10.85 -23.06 28.65
N SER A 17 10.64 -23.93 29.64
CA SER A 17 11.17 -25.30 29.61
C SER A 17 10.53 -26.15 28.51
N GLU A 18 9.23 -25.97 28.27
CA GLU A 18 8.53 -26.65 27.17
C GLU A 18 8.99 -26.14 25.81
N LEU A 19 9.25 -24.83 25.69
CA LEU A 19 9.79 -24.24 24.47
C LEU A 19 11.22 -24.73 24.18
N GLN A 20 12.04 -24.92 25.22
CA GLN A 20 13.37 -25.52 25.10
C GLN A 20 13.29 -26.97 24.63
N ASN A 21 12.35 -27.76 25.17
CA ASN A 21 12.10 -29.14 24.72
C ASN A 21 11.61 -29.18 23.27
N LEU A 22 10.72 -28.25 22.89
CA LEU A 22 10.25 -28.13 21.52
C LEU A 22 11.39 -27.79 20.56
N CYS A 23 12.31 -26.91 20.95
CA CYS A 23 13.53 -26.63 20.19
C CYS A 23 14.39 -27.88 20.03
N TYR A 24 14.59 -28.64 21.11
CA TYR A 24 15.35 -29.90 21.08
C TYR A 24 14.73 -30.93 20.13
N ASP A 25 13.41 -31.15 20.19
CA ASP A 25 12.68 -32.05 19.29
C ASP A 25 12.82 -31.64 17.83
N LEU A 26 12.91 -30.33 17.57
CA LEU A 26 13.13 -29.75 16.26
C LEU A 26 14.62 -29.62 15.92
N ASN A 27 15.54 -30.20 16.69
CA ASN A 27 16.98 -30.08 16.45
C ASN A 27 17.44 -28.62 16.24
N ALA A 28 16.84 -27.70 16.99
CA ALA A 28 17.17 -26.29 17.06
C ALA A 28 17.79 -25.98 18.42
N LYS A 29 18.89 -25.23 18.46
CA LYS A 29 19.54 -24.86 19.72
C LYS A 29 18.82 -23.65 20.32
N PHE A 30 18.17 -23.85 21.47
CA PHE A 30 17.44 -22.79 22.17
C PHE A 30 18.32 -21.56 22.49
N GLU A 31 19.58 -21.79 22.81
CA GLU A 31 20.56 -20.72 23.10
C GLU A 31 20.92 -19.87 21.87
N ASP A 32 20.81 -20.44 20.67
CA ASP A 32 21.16 -19.75 19.41
C ASP A 32 20.03 -18.86 18.90
N LEU A 33 18.80 -19.01 19.43
CA LEU A 33 17.66 -18.15 19.10
C LEU A 33 17.86 -16.77 19.76
N PRO A 34 17.80 -15.63 19.04
CA PRO A 34 17.90 -14.33 19.70
C PRO A 34 16.67 -14.04 20.57
N GLY A 35 16.75 -12.97 21.38
CA GLY A 35 15.67 -12.57 22.29
C GLY A 35 15.91 -12.93 23.76
N LYS A 36 15.30 -12.15 24.65
CA LYS A 36 15.48 -12.29 26.11
C LYS A 36 14.31 -12.97 26.79
N THR A 37 13.11 -12.84 26.21
CA THR A 37 11.89 -13.42 26.75
C THR A 37 11.53 -14.70 26.00
N HIS A 38 10.76 -15.60 26.63
CA HIS A 38 10.25 -16.79 25.94
C HIS A 38 9.37 -16.43 24.73
N ARG A 39 8.68 -15.28 24.77
CA ARG A 39 7.91 -14.76 23.63
C ARG A 39 8.80 -14.39 22.45
N ASP A 40 9.93 -13.73 22.71
CA ASP A 40 10.93 -13.44 21.68
C ASP A 40 11.46 -14.75 21.11
N LYS A 41 11.83 -15.70 21.97
CA LYS A 41 12.33 -17.02 21.55
C LYS A 41 11.31 -17.80 20.71
N ALA A 42 10.02 -17.71 21.02
CA ALA A 42 8.96 -18.32 20.23
C ALA A 42 8.87 -17.71 18.83
N ARG A 43 9.00 -16.37 18.71
CA ARG A 43 9.10 -15.68 17.42
C ARG A 43 10.26 -16.21 16.60
N GLU A 44 11.46 -16.22 17.20
CA GLU A 44 12.68 -16.63 16.52
C GLU A 44 12.68 -18.11 16.14
N LEU A 45 12.05 -18.97 16.93
CA LEU A 45 11.86 -20.38 16.59
C LEU A 45 10.99 -20.53 15.33
N ILE A 46 9.89 -19.78 15.24
CA ILE A 46 9.03 -19.80 14.04
C ILE A 46 9.81 -19.31 12.82
N GLU A 47 10.56 -18.22 12.94
CA GLU A 47 11.40 -17.70 11.86
C GLU A 47 12.52 -18.67 11.46
N TYR A 48 13.14 -19.36 12.42
CA TYR A 48 14.07 -20.44 12.16
C TYR A 48 13.40 -21.55 11.35
N CYS A 49 12.29 -22.11 11.82
CA CYS A 49 11.57 -23.18 11.12
C CYS A 49 11.11 -22.74 9.73
N HIS A 50 10.67 -21.50 9.55
CA HIS A 50 10.30 -20.95 8.26
C HIS A 50 11.50 -20.92 7.28
N ARG A 51 12.64 -20.36 7.71
CA ARG A 51 13.87 -20.29 6.89
C ARG A 51 14.38 -21.65 6.41
N TYR A 52 14.19 -22.69 7.22
CA TYR A 52 14.64 -24.04 6.90
C TYR A 52 13.54 -24.93 6.30
N GLY A 53 12.34 -24.41 6.01
CA GLY A 53 11.24 -25.20 5.45
C GLY A 53 10.71 -26.28 6.40
N ARG A 54 10.81 -26.05 7.72
CA ARG A 54 10.43 -26.98 8.80
C ARG A 54 9.22 -26.50 9.60
N LEU A 55 8.42 -25.60 9.03
CA LEU A 55 7.23 -25.07 9.68
C LEU A 55 6.18 -26.16 9.93
N ASP A 56 6.00 -27.07 8.98
CA ASP A 56 5.07 -28.21 9.11
C ASP A 56 5.47 -29.14 10.26
N GLU A 57 6.78 -29.36 10.45
CA GLU A 57 7.30 -30.17 11.55
C GLU A 57 7.03 -29.50 12.91
N LEU A 58 7.23 -28.18 13.01
CA LEU A 58 6.87 -27.40 14.19
C LEU A 58 5.38 -27.53 14.51
N LEU A 59 4.50 -27.38 13.52
CA LEU A 59 3.05 -27.51 13.71
C LEU A 59 2.65 -28.91 14.15
N GLN A 60 3.18 -29.96 13.52
CA GLN A 60 2.91 -31.34 13.91
C GLN A 60 3.31 -31.61 15.36
N ARG A 61 4.46 -31.07 15.79
CA ARG A 61 4.91 -31.18 17.19
C ARG A 61 4.01 -30.40 18.14
N CYS A 62 3.62 -29.18 17.79
CA CYS A 62 2.68 -28.38 18.60
C CYS A 62 1.32 -29.10 18.74
N GLN A 63 0.80 -29.66 17.65
CA GLN A 63 -0.44 -30.43 17.62
C GLN A 63 -0.36 -31.70 18.47
N ALA A 64 0.75 -32.43 18.42
CA ALA A 64 0.96 -33.61 19.26
C ALA A 64 1.03 -33.26 20.75
N LEU A 65 1.68 -32.16 21.11
CA LEU A 65 1.85 -31.72 22.50
C LEU A 65 0.59 -31.05 23.07
N ARG A 66 -0.24 -30.45 22.22
CA ARG A 66 -1.46 -29.72 22.58
C ARG A 66 -2.58 -30.01 21.57
N PRO A 67 -3.16 -31.23 21.57
CA PRO A 67 -4.16 -31.63 20.57
C PRO A 67 -5.50 -30.89 20.69
N HIS A 68 -5.72 -30.16 21.79
CA HIS A 68 -6.93 -29.38 22.02
C HIS A 68 -6.88 -27.97 21.40
N LEU A 69 -5.71 -27.52 20.93
CA LEU A 69 -5.55 -26.23 20.27
C LEU A 69 -5.63 -26.41 18.75
N SER A 70 -6.20 -25.41 18.07
CA SER A 70 -6.26 -25.39 16.61
C SER A 70 -4.97 -24.80 16.05
N TRP A 71 -4.07 -25.68 15.61
CA TRP A 71 -2.77 -25.34 15.03
C TRP A 71 -2.80 -25.16 13.51
N GLU A 72 -3.98 -25.19 12.89
CA GLU A 72 -4.07 -25.15 11.44
C GLU A 72 -3.73 -23.75 10.92
N LEU A 73 -2.52 -23.61 10.39
CA LEU A 73 -2.20 -22.53 9.47
C LEU A 73 -3.20 -22.63 8.35
N GLU A 74 -4.22 -21.76 8.36
CA GLU A 74 -4.71 -21.19 7.11
C GLU A 74 -3.49 -20.63 6.39
N LEU A 75 -2.79 -21.51 5.68
CA LEU A 75 -2.21 -21.18 4.41
C LEU A 75 -3.40 -20.67 3.62
N ARG A 76 -3.73 -19.38 3.76
CA ARG A 76 -4.33 -18.67 2.64
C ARG A 76 -3.39 -19.05 1.52
N PRO A 77 -3.84 -19.80 0.49
CA PRO A 77 -3.00 -19.99 -0.66
C PRO A 77 -2.57 -18.58 -1.02
N GLN A 78 -1.27 -18.30 -0.87
CA GLN A 78 -0.67 -17.14 -1.50
C GLN A 78 -1.26 -17.21 -2.90
N PRO A 79 -2.09 -16.23 -3.32
CA PRO A 79 -2.71 -16.30 -4.64
C PRO A 79 -1.56 -16.63 -5.56
N ASP A 80 -1.61 -17.80 -6.20
CA ASP A 80 -0.47 -18.27 -6.96
C ASP A 80 -0.28 -17.23 -8.05
N TYR A 81 0.64 -16.31 -7.84
CA TYR A 81 0.86 -15.16 -8.71
C TYR A 81 1.50 -15.60 -10.02
N ASN A 82 1.90 -16.87 -10.10
CA ASN A 82 2.25 -17.53 -11.36
C ASN A 82 1.02 -18.11 -12.07
N LEU A 83 -0.14 -18.22 -11.40
CA LEU A 83 -1.45 -18.55 -11.96
C LEU A 83 -2.42 -17.36 -12.04
N LEU A 84 -2.07 -16.19 -11.50
CA LEU A 84 -2.69 -14.95 -11.94
C LEU A 84 -2.49 -14.87 -13.45
N PRO A 85 -3.58 -14.83 -14.25
CA PRO A 85 -3.42 -14.57 -15.67
C PRO A 85 -2.65 -13.26 -15.78
N ASP A 86 -1.51 -13.30 -16.47
CA ASP A 86 -0.75 -12.11 -16.86
C ASP A 86 -1.72 -10.94 -17.08
N PRO A 87 -1.63 -9.82 -16.34
CA PRO A 87 -2.54 -8.69 -16.51
C PRO A 87 -2.51 -8.13 -17.94
N GLN A 88 -1.48 -8.46 -18.74
CA GLN A 88 -1.44 -8.15 -20.17
C GLN A 88 -2.29 -9.09 -21.05
N LYS A 89 -2.89 -10.14 -20.49
CA LYS A 89 -3.78 -11.07 -21.18
C LYS A 89 -5.22 -10.95 -20.69
N SER A 90 -5.64 -9.75 -20.32
CA SER A 90 -7.06 -9.40 -20.43
C SER A 90 -7.45 -9.59 -21.89
N ARG A 91 -8.23 -10.65 -22.16
CA ARG A 91 -8.80 -10.90 -23.49
C ARG A 91 -9.50 -9.60 -23.90
N PRO A 92 -9.20 -9.02 -25.09
CA PRO A 92 -9.85 -7.80 -25.51
C PRO A 92 -11.35 -8.03 -25.42
N VAL A 93 -12.03 -7.25 -24.59
CA VAL A 93 -13.49 -7.17 -24.59
C VAL A 93 -13.86 -6.98 -26.05
N SER A 94 -14.56 -7.96 -26.63
CA SER A 94 -14.76 -8.11 -28.07
C SER A 94 -15.00 -6.74 -28.70
N MET A 95 -13.97 -6.22 -29.38
CA MET A 95 -13.92 -4.86 -29.93
C MET A 95 -15.10 -4.59 -30.86
N ARG A 96 -15.76 -5.65 -31.36
CA ARG A 96 -17.03 -5.59 -32.11
C ARG A 96 -18.15 -4.90 -31.35
N ASN A 97 -18.31 -5.12 -30.04
CA ASN A 97 -19.40 -4.50 -29.27
C ASN A 97 -19.12 -3.02 -29.00
N LEU A 98 -17.86 -2.66 -28.77
CA LEU A 98 -17.47 -1.27 -28.54
C LEU A 98 -17.55 -0.43 -29.83
N ILE A 99 -17.19 -1.03 -30.98
CA ILE A 99 -17.37 -0.39 -32.30
C ILE A 99 -18.85 -0.16 -32.63
N ILE A 100 -19.74 -1.11 -32.32
CA ILE A 100 -21.18 -0.95 -32.58
C ILE A 100 -21.77 0.21 -31.75
N SER A 101 -21.40 0.32 -30.47
CA SER A 101 -21.84 1.44 -29.61
C SER A 101 -21.30 2.78 -30.11
N PHE A 102 -20.03 2.84 -30.54
CA PHE A 102 -19.43 4.08 -31.05
C PHE A 102 -20.08 4.54 -32.36
N LEU A 103 -20.38 3.62 -33.28
CA LEU A 103 -21.07 3.93 -34.53
C LEU A 103 -22.51 4.42 -34.30
N ALA A 104 -23.22 3.87 -33.29
CA ALA A 104 -24.55 4.33 -32.93
C ALA A 104 -24.53 5.79 -32.41
N VAL A 105 -23.56 6.14 -31.57
CA VAL A 105 -23.40 7.51 -31.05
C VAL A 105 -23.01 8.49 -32.16
N ILE A 106 -22.10 8.11 -33.06
CA ILE A 106 -21.75 8.93 -34.23
C ILE A 106 -22.95 9.13 -35.16
N GLY A 107 -23.74 8.08 -35.39
CA GLY A 107 -24.96 8.15 -36.19
C GLY A 107 -25.99 9.11 -35.59
N ILE A 108 -26.26 9.00 -34.29
CA ILE A 108 -27.20 9.88 -33.57
C ILE A 108 -26.71 11.34 -33.59
N THR A 109 -25.42 11.58 -33.32
CA THR A 109 -24.85 12.94 -33.34
C THR A 109 -24.87 13.55 -34.74
N ALA A 110 -24.59 12.77 -35.80
CA ALA A 110 -24.68 13.24 -37.18
C ALA A 110 -26.12 13.60 -37.58
N ILE A 111 -27.12 12.80 -37.16
CA ILE A 111 -28.54 13.12 -37.36
C ILE A 111 -28.90 14.43 -36.63
N LEU A 112 -28.44 14.61 -35.40
CA LEU A 112 -28.72 15.80 -34.59
C LEU A 112 -28.06 17.07 -35.17
N VAL A 113 -26.84 16.95 -35.69
CA VAL A 113 -26.17 18.03 -36.43
C VAL A 113 -26.87 18.33 -37.75
N TYR A 114 -27.35 17.31 -38.47
CA TYR A 114 -28.08 17.49 -39.72
C TYR A 114 -29.41 18.20 -39.49
N THR A 115 -30.16 17.83 -38.43
CA THR A 115 -31.41 18.52 -38.07
C THR A 115 -31.15 19.95 -37.59
N LEU A 116 -30.07 20.20 -36.84
CA LEU A 116 -29.64 21.56 -36.48
C LEU A 116 -29.21 22.40 -37.70
N LYS A 117 -28.59 21.80 -38.73
CA LYS A 117 -28.22 22.50 -39.97
C LYS A 117 -29.42 22.82 -40.88
N LEU A 118 -30.54 22.12 -40.75
CA LEU A 118 -31.77 22.43 -41.47
C LEU A 118 -32.53 23.63 -40.86
N MET A 119 -32.10 24.14 -39.70
CA MET A 119 -32.56 25.45 -39.22
C MET A 119 -31.81 26.56 -39.96
N PRO A 120 -32.50 27.48 -40.65
CA PRO A 120 -31.87 28.57 -41.37
C PRO A 120 -31.33 29.62 -40.37
N LEU A 121 -30.10 29.42 -39.91
CA LEU A 121 -29.32 30.43 -39.21
C LEU A 121 -28.82 31.45 -40.23
N THR A 122 -29.51 32.59 -40.29
CA THR A 122 -29.04 33.79 -40.96
C THR A 122 -27.81 34.30 -40.24
N THR A 123 -26.63 34.04 -40.81
CA THR A 123 -25.37 34.61 -40.33
C THR A 123 -24.67 35.39 -41.45
N PRO A 124 -24.16 36.60 -41.15
CA PRO A 124 -23.47 37.46 -42.10
C PRO A 124 -22.01 37.03 -42.34
N ALA A 125 -21.50 37.46 -43.48
CA ALA A 125 -20.22 37.08 -44.08
C ALA A 125 -18.97 37.48 -43.26
N ALA A 126 -18.02 36.52 -43.17
CA ALA A 126 -16.57 36.58 -43.50
C ALA A 126 -15.75 37.85 -43.12
N PRO A 127 -14.45 37.74 -42.72
CA PRO A 127 -13.43 37.06 -43.54
C PRO A 127 -12.29 36.31 -42.80
N ALA A 128 -11.52 35.62 -43.64
CA ALA A 128 -10.42 34.71 -43.36
C ALA A 128 -9.13 35.39 -42.87
N ALA A 129 -8.31 34.64 -42.11
CA ALA A 129 -6.87 34.86 -42.06
C ALA A 129 -6.12 33.55 -41.76
N LEU A 130 -5.03 33.36 -42.51
CA LEU A 130 -4.11 32.23 -42.57
C LEU A 130 -2.97 32.32 -41.55
N GLN A 131 -2.23 31.21 -41.45
CA GLN A 131 -0.79 31.04 -41.16
C GLN A 131 -0.41 30.53 -39.74
N PRO A 132 0.84 30.05 -39.54
CA PRO A 132 1.46 28.92 -40.23
C PRO A 132 2.16 27.94 -39.26
N GLU A 133 2.41 26.75 -39.79
CA GLU A 133 3.28 25.70 -39.28
C GLU A 133 4.70 26.22 -39.00
N THR A 134 5.24 26.01 -37.80
CA THR A 134 6.67 26.26 -37.52
C THR A 134 7.30 25.06 -36.80
N THR A 135 7.98 24.25 -37.61
CA THR A 135 8.94 23.23 -37.21
C THR A 135 10.17 23.86 -36.53
N ARG A 136 10.57 23.36 -35.35
CA ARG A 136 11.96 23.44 -34.82
C ARG A 136 12.27 22.14 -34.10
N LEU A 137 13.10 21.28 -34.68
CA LEU A 137 14.56 21.18 -34.59
C LEU A 137 15.08 20.78 -33.20
N ALA A 138 15.65 19.56 -33.19
CA ALA A 138 16.36 18.91 -32.10
C ALA A 138 17.43 19.80 -31.48
N THR A 139 17.48 19.82 -30.15
CA THR A 139 18.57 20.39 -29.36
C THR A 139 19.15 19.30 -28.46
N ALA A 140 20.48 19.34 -28.36
CA ALA A 140 21.37 18.34 -27.80
C ALA A 140 21.03 17.90 -26.38
N ALA A 141 21.25 16.60 -26.12
CA ALA A 141 21.24 15.99 -24.81
C ALA A 141 22.38 16.56 -23.94
N ALA A 142 22.08 17.61 -23.18
CA ALA A 142 22.79 17.91 -21.96
C ALA A 142 22.23 16.98 -20.89
N THR A 143 23.10 16.21 -20.22
CA THR A 143 22.75 15.52 -18.98
C THR A 143 22.19 16.57 -18.03
N PRO A 144 20.88 16.52 -17.67
CA PRO A 144 20.33 17.49 -16.76
C PRO A 144 21.06 17.29 -15.44
N MET A 145 21.80 18.30 -15.00
CA MET A 145 22.17 18.39 -13.60
C MET A 145 20.86 18.32 -12.83
N GLU A 146 20.73 17.26 -12.04
CA GLU A 146 19.59 16.95 -11.20
C GLU A 146 19.30 18.18 -10.35
N MET A 147 18.30 18.94 -10.79
CA MET A 147 17.90 20.19 -10.15
C MET A 147 17.30 19.77 -8.81
N GLU A 148 18.04 20.06 -7.75
CA GLU A 148 17.68 19.74 -6.37
C GLU A 148 16.25 20.25 -6.11
N LEU A 149 15.32 19.32 -5.93
CA LEU A 149 13.92 19.61 -5.67
C LEU A 149 13.80 20.26 -4.30
N VAL A 150 13.72 21.59 -4.25
CA VAL A 150 13.45 22.31 -3.01
C VAL A 150 11.97 22.15 -2.70
N ALA A 151 11.66 21.42 -1.63
CA ALA A 151 10.30 21.30 -1.13
C ALA A 151 9.78 22.66 -0.64
N ASP A 152 8.50 22.92 -0.86
CA ASP A 152 7.81 24.10 -0.32
C ASP A 152 7.32 23.76 1.10
N PRO A 153 7.96 24.28 2.17
CA PRO A 153 7.61 23.92 3.54
C PRO A 153 6.18 24.35 3.92
N ASP A 154 5.65 25.39 3.29
CA ASP A 154 4.33 25.95 3.62
C ASP A 154 3.19 25.10 3.02
N CYS A 155 3.50 24.25 2.03
CA CYS A 155 2.49 23.49 1.32
C CYS A 155 1.89 22.36 2.18
N PHE A 156 2.70 21.72 3.03
CA PHE A 156 2.23 20.66 3.92
C PHE A 156 1.34 21.18 5.05
N GLU A 157 1.58 22.39 5.55
CA GLU A 157 0.69 23.04 6.53
C GLU A 157 -0.72 23.21 5.97
N SER A 158 -0.81 23.65 4.72
CA SER A 158 -2.09 23.75 4.00
C SER A 158 -2.72 22.38 3.72
N PHE A 159 -1.90 21.40 3.32
CA PHE A 159 -2.38 20.04 3.02
C PHE A 159 -3.01 19.35 4.25
N PHE A 160 -2.42 19.55 5.43
CA PHE A 160 -2.91 19.01 6.70
C PHE A 160 -3.93 19.90 7.41
N GLN A 161 -4.45 20.94 6.76
CA GLN A 161 -5.46 21.79 7.34
C GLN A 161 -6.68 20.97 7.81
N GLY A 162 -7.03 21.14 9.09
CA GLY A 162 -8.15 20.46 9.73
C GLY A 162 -7.80 19.15 10.44
N ILE A 163 -6.55 18.66 10.31
CA ILE A 163 -6.08 17.50 11.08
C ILE A 163 -5.42 17.99 12.38
N PRO A 164 -5.85 17.51 13.57
CA PRO A 164 -5.20 17.84 14.84
C PRO A 164 -3.72 17.46 14.84
N GLN A 165 -2.87 18.27 15.48
CA GLN A 165 -1.41 18.08 15.50
C GLN A 165 -1.00 16.73 16.11
N GLU A 166 -1.74 16.25 17.11
CA GLU A 166 -1.54 14.93 17.72
C GLU A 166 -1.86 13.74 16.80
N ARG A 167 -2.47 14.00 15.63
CA ARG A 167 -2.76 13.03 14.57
C ARG A 167 -1.84 13.19 13.35
N LEU A 168 -0.85 14.06 13.45
CA LEU A 168 0.22 14.21 12.46
C LEU A 168 1.43 13.39 12.90
N SER A 169 1.92 12.53 12.03
CA SER A 169 3.12 11.73 12.26
C SER A 169 4.12 11.93 11.13
N THR A 170 5.40 11.98 11.47
CA THR A 170 6.49 11.98 10.48
C THR A 170 7.09 10.59 10.41
N LEU A 171 7.17 10.03 9.20
CA LEU A 171 7.72 8.71 8.92
C LEU A 171 9.00 8.86 8.10
N GLU A 172 10.12 8.56 8.75
CA GLU A 172 11.44 8.55 8.12
C GLU A 172 11.66 7.24 7.36
N VAL A 173 12.34 7.28 6.21
CA VAL A 173 12.70 6.08 5.45
C VAL A 173 13.48 5.10 6.33
N GLY A 174 13.03 3.84 6.35
CA GLY A 174 13.63 2.75 7.11
C GLY A 174 12.98 2.50 8.47
N VAL A 175 11.89 3.19 8.78
CA VAL A 175 11.11 2.99 10.01
C VAL A 175 10.23 1.74 9.90
N TYR A 176 10.21 0.95 10.98
CA TYR A 176 9.39 -0.25 11.18
C TYR A 176 8.63 -0.14 12.49
N ASP A 177 7.41 -0.71 12.53
CA ASP A 177 6.55 -0.82 13.71
C ASP A 177 6.36 0.50 14.47
N TYR A 178 6.27 1.63 13.74
CA TYR A 178 6.16 2.94 14.36
C TYR A 178 4.72 3.27 14.70
N SER A 179 4.44 3.45 15.99
CA SER A 179 3.12 3.82 16.48
C SER A 179 2.77 5.26 16.06
N ILE A 180 1.89 5.39 15.07
CA ILE A 180 1.36 6.68 14.61
C ILE A 180 0.14 7.13 15.42
N ILE A 181 -0.59 6.18 16.01
CA ILE A 181 -1.73 6.43 16.90
C ILE A 181 -1.63 5.51 18.10
N LYS A 182 -1.65 6.12 19.28
CA LYS A 182 -1.59 5.45 20.57
C LYS A 182 -2.95 4.90 21.00
N THR A 183 -2.95 4.08 22.03
CA THR A 183 -4.14 3.40 22.55
C THR A 183 -5.23 4.38 22.99
N GLU A 184 -4.85 5.48 23.63
CA GLU A 184 -5.75 6.51 24.17
C GLU A 184 -6.36 7.44 23.11
N GLN A 185 -5.83 7.43 21.90
CA GLN A 185 -6.26 8.31 20.82
C GLN A 185 -7.43 7.70 20.03
N SER A 186 -8.37 8.56 19.65
CA SER A 186 -9.51 8.21 18.79
C SER A 186 -9.03 7.65 17.46
N LYS A 187 -9.77 6.71 16.89
CA LYS A 187 -9.47 6.07 15.60
C LYS A 187 -10.58 6.28 14.57
N ASP A 188 -11.46 7.23 14.83
CA ASP A 188 -12.61 7.54 13.99
C ASP A 188 -12.44 8.89 13.25
N GLU A 189 -11.19 9.36 13.15
CA GLU A 189 -10.83 10.64 12.54
C GLU A 189 -9.63 10.47 11.61
N GLU A 190 -9.45 11.42 10.71
CA GLU A 190 -8.39 11.42 9.70
C GLU A 190 -6.99 11.59 10.32
N LEU A 191 -6.00 10.96 9.69
CA LEU A 191 -4.59 10.96 10.05
C LEU A 191 -3.78 11.64 8.96
N GLY A 192 -2.75 12.39 9.36
CA GLY A 192 -1.78 12.98 8.43
C GLY A 192 -0.41 12.34 8.62
N LEU A 193 0.19 11.88 7.52
CA LEU A 193 1.52 11.29 7.50
C LEU A 193 2.43 12.13 6.61
N LEU A 194 3.54 12.60 7.18
CA LEU A 194 4.61 13.27 6.45
C LEU A 194 5.76 12.27 6.24
N PHE A 195 6.13 12.00 4.99
CA PHE A 195 7.23 11.10 4.68
C PHE A 195 8.53 11.86 4.51
N THR A 196 9.61 11.42 5.15
CA THR A 196 10.91 12.08 5.09
C THR A 196 12.06 11.11 4.77
N SER A 197 13.10 11.61 4.13
CA SER A 197 14.40 10.95 4.00
C SER A 197 15.51 11.94 4.35
N PHE A 198 16.32 11.61 5.35
CA PHE A 198 17.32 12.48 5.94
C PHE A 198 16.73 13.86 6.34
N ASN A 199 15.53 13.85 6.96
CA ASN A 199 14.74 15.05 7.30
C ASN A 199 14.32 15.91 6.10
N GLN A 200 14.47 15.43 4.86
CA GLN A 200 13.90 16.09 3.68
C GLN A 200 12.54 15.49 3.36
N PRO A 201 11.49 16.30 3.16
CA PRO A 201 10.15 15.79 2.88
C PRO A 201 10.10 15.18 1.47
N LEU A 202 9.58 13.96 1.40
CA LEU A 202 9.34 13.20 0.17
C LEU A 202 7.92 13.39 -0.36
N GLY A 203 6.98 13.61 0.55
CA GLY A 203 5.55 13.74 0.27
C GLY A 203 4.71 13.61 1.53
N ALA A 204 3.41 13.65 1.38
CA ALA A 204 2.46 13.54 2.47
C ALA A 204 1.23 12.73 2.07
N MET A 205 0.57 12.14 3.06
CA MET A 205 -0.64 11.35 2.87
C MET A 205 -1.67 11.65 3.95
N ARG A 206 -2.94 11.66 3.57
CA ARG A 206 -4.08 11.70 4.47
C ARG A 206 -4.83 10.37 4.42
N ILE A 207 -5.20 9.86 5.58
CA ILE A 207 -5.76 8.52 5.73
C ILE A 207 -6.90 8.54 6.75
N PHE A 208 -8.00 7.86 6.44
CA PHE A 208 -9.11 7.65 7.33
C PHE A 208 -9.14 6.19 7.83
N PRO A 209 -8.83 5.90 9.10
CA PRO A 209 -8.90 4.55 9.67
C PRO A 209 -10.35 4.08 9.89
N PHE A 210 -10.59 2.77 9.69
CA PHE A 210 -11.84 2.06 9.98
C PHE A 210 -11.54 0.84 10.88
N PRO A 211 -11.43 1.04 12.21
CA PRO A 211 -10.95 0.02 13.14
C PRO A 211 -11.78 -1.26 13.13
N HIS A 212 -13.11 -1.14 13.00
CA HIS A 212 -14.02 -2.29 13.01
C HIS A 212 -13.76 -3.30 11.89
N ASN A 213 -13.29 -2.82 10.74
CA ASN A 213 -13.06 -3.64 9.57
C ASN A 213 -11.57 -3.89 9.31
N ASN A 214 -10.69 -3.40 10.18
CA ASN A 214 -9.24 -3.42 9.96
C ASN A 214 -8.90 -2.84 8.56
N MET A 215 -9.47 -1.68 8.22
CA MET A 215 -9.27 -1.01 6.93
C MET A 215 -8.79 0.42 7.12
N PHE A 216 -8.12 0.95 6.10
CA PHE A 216 -7.72 2.33 6.00
C PHE A 216 -8.11 2.86 4.62
N LYS A 217 -8.71 4.04 4.57
CA LYS A 217 -9.03 4.73 3.31
C LYS A 217 -8.05 5.87 3.09
N ILE A 218 -7.32 5.82 2.00
CA ILE A 218 -6.44 6.90 1.56
C ILE A 218 -7.33 8.01 0.99
N THR A 219 -7.25 9.22 1.55
CA THR A 219 -8.07 10.35 1.11
C THR A 219 -7.32 11.26 0.15
N ALA A 220 -6.00 11.41 0.33
CA ALA A 220 -5.13 12.14 -0.58
C ALA A 220 -3.66 11.73 -0.39
N VAL A 221 -2.89 11.79 -1.48
CA VAL A 221 -1.42 11.63 -1.48
C VAL A 221 -0.82 12.76 -2.30
N VAL A 222 0.23 13.40 -1.80
CA VAL A 222 0.96 14.46 -2.50
C VAL A 222 2.47 14.23 -2.45
N ASP A 223 3.18 14.66 -3.50
CA ASP A 223 4.64 14.63 -3.56
C ASP A 223 5.30 15.80 -2.79
N ALA A 224 6.62 15.89 -2.81
CA ALA A 224 7.40 16.98 -2.18
C ALA A 224 7.08 18.39 -2.72
N ARG A 225 6.38 18.50 -3.86
CA ARG A 225 5.90 19.75 -4.45
C ARG A 225 4.40 19.97 -4.22
N CYS A 226 3.81 19.18 -3.31
CA CYS A 226 2.37 19.14 -3.06
C CYS A 226 1.52 18.87 -4.31
N GLN A 227 2.07 18.17 -5.31
CA GLN A 227 1.30 17.71 -6.46
C GLN A 227 0.60 16.39 -6.12
N PRO A 228 -0.69 16.23 -6.47
CA PRO A 228 -1.38 14.97 -6.27
C PRO A 228 -0.66 13.81 -6.95
N VAL A 229 -0.42 12.73 -6.21
CA VAL A 229 0.13 11.48 -6.74
C VAL A 229 -1.05 10.64 -7.21
N ALA A 230 -1.33 10.65 -8.51
CA ALA A 230 -2.45 9.93 -9.10
C ALA A 230 -2.22 8.41 -9.18
N ASP A 231 -0.97 8.00 -9.31
CA ASP A 231 -0.56 6.62 -9.51
C ASP A 231 0.17 6.11 -8.26
N TYR A 232 -0.56 5.79 -7.20
CA TYR A 232 -0.08 4.83 -6.23
C TYR A 232 -0.67 3.47 -6.59
N ALA A 233 0.21 2.47 -6.76
CA ALA A 233 -0.21 1.15 -7.18
C ALA A 233 -1.01 0.50 -6.04
N GLU A 234 -2.32 0.55 -6.16
CA GLU A 234 -3.20 -0.32 -5.38
C GLU A 234 -2.95 -1.75 -5.84
N PHE A 235 -2.49 -2.58 -4.91
CA PHE A 235 -2.75 -4.00 -5.05
C PHE A 235 -4.27 -4.16 -5.08
N ASP A 236 -4.79 -4.92 -6.04
CA ASP A 236 -6.23 -5.20 -6.14
C ASP A 236 -6.66 -6.00 -4.91
N THR A 237 -6.96 -5.28 -3.83
CA THR A 237 -7.36 -5.85 -2.54
C THR A 237 -8.85 -6.18 -2.51
N GLY A 238 -9.60 -5.82 -3.55
CA GLY A 238 -11.05 -6.00 -3.62
C GLY A 238 -11.85 -5.03 -2.72
N PHE A 239 -11.21 -4.08 -2.04
CA PHE A 239 -11.87 -3.16 -1.09
C PHE A 239 -12.32 -1.81 -1.71
N GLY A 240 -12.19 -1.67 -3.03
CA GLY A 240 -12.53 -0.44 -3.77
C GLY A 240 -11.38 0.56 -3.82
N GLU A 241 -11.51 1.53 -4.72
CA GLU A 241 -10.48 2.57 -4.93
C GLU A 241 -10.12 3.26 -3.61
N ASN A 242 -8.83 3.40 -3.36
CA ASN A 242 -8.19 4.10 -2.26
C ASN A 242 -8.40 3.44 -0.90
N SER A 243 -8.55 2.12 -0.85
CA SER A 243 -8.73 1.36 0.39
C SER A 243 -7.66 0.29 0.55
N MET A 244 -7.06 0.21 1.74
CA MET A 244 -6.09 -0.82 2.12
C MET A 244 -6.58 -1.56 3.37
N GLY A 245 -6.41 -2.87 3.38
CA GLY A 245 -6.57 -3.68 4.58
C GLY A 245 -5.39 -3.49 5.54
N GLY A 246 -5.62 -3.74 6.82
CA GLY A 246 -4.55 -3.71 7.81
C GLY A 246 -3.57 -4.86 7.58
N GLY A 247 -2.30 -4.49 7.38
CA GLY A 247 -1.20 -5.36 7.01
C GLY A 247 -0.90 -5.35 5.50
N ASP A 248 -1.73 -4.71 4.68
CA ASP A 248 -1.47 -4.59 3.26
C ASP A 248 -0.29 -3.63 3.02
N GLU A 249 0.55 -4.00 2.07
CA GLU A 249 1.64 -3.16 1.57
C GLU A 249 1.15 -2.39 0.34
N MET A 250 1.53 -1.13 0.21
CA MET A 250 1.35 -0.34 -0.99
C MET A 250 2.69 0.23 -1.48
N ILE A 251 2.79 0.44 -2.79
CA ILE A 251 3.96 1.07 -3.40
C ILE A 251 3.62 2.53 -3.67
N LEU A 252 4.37 3.43 -3.05
CA LEU A 252 4.29 4.87 -3.25
C LEU A 252 5.43 5.31 -4.16
N GLN A 253 5.09 6.07 -5.20
CA GLN A 253 6.08 6.78 -6.00
C GLN A 253 6.17 8.22 -5.51
N LEU A 254 7.22 8.52 -4.75
CA LEU A 254 7.46 9.85 -4.18
C LEU A 254 8.76 10.42 -4.77
N GLY A 255 8.73 11.68 -5.19
CA GLY A 255 9.84 12.31 -5.91
C GLY A 255 9.95 11.86 -7.37
N THR A 256 11.15 11.95 -7.95
CA THR A 256 11.37 11.80 -9.40
C THR A 256 11.49 10.36 -9.88
N ALA A 257 11.90 9.41 -9.02
CA ALA A 257 12.14 8.04 -9.46
C ALA A 257 12.09 6.97 -8.34
N SER A 258 11.93 7.37 -7.08
CA SER A 258 12.01 6.42 -5.96
C SER A 258 10.65 5.79 -5.67
N GLN A 259 10.65 4.47 -5.58
CA GLN A 259 9.52 3.71 -5.07
C GLN A 259 9.74 3.41 -3.58
N TYR A 260 8.67 3.45 -2.81
CA TYR A 260 8.67 3.19 -1.39
C TYR A 260 7.60 2.17 -1.06
N PHE A 261 7.92 1.24 -0.19
CA PHE A 261 6.93 0.42 0.49
C PHE A 261 6.39 1.18 1.69
N PHE A 262 5.06 1.18 1.77
CA PHE A 262 4.33 1.68 2.92
C PHE A 262 3.29 0.65 3.35
N SER A 263 3.15 0.42 4.65
CA SER A 263 2.08 -0.41 5.19
C SER A 263 1.57 0.16 6.51
N LEU A 264 0.29 -0.13 6.77
CA LEU A 264 -0.40 0.21 8.01
C LEU A 264 -1.09 -1.02 8.55
N TYR A 265 -1.10 -1.16 9.87
CA TYR A 265 -1.88 -2.18 10.53
C TYR A 265 -2.33 -1.74 11.91
N PHE A 266 -3.45 -2.29 12.35
CA PHE A 266 -3.88 -2.18 13.74
C PHE A 266 -3.14 -3.25 14.53
N ALA A 267 -2.19 -2.86 15.38
CA ALA A 267 -1.57 -3.82 16.27
C ALA A 267 -2.61 -4.25 17.33
N GLN A 268 -2.71 -5.56 17.55
CA GLN A 268 -3.67 -6.16 18.50
C GLN A 268 -2.99 -6.72 19.74
N TYR A 269 -1.70 -6.42 19.95
CA TYR A 269 -0.98 -6.95 21.09
C TYR A 269 -1.55 -6.36 22.40
N ALA A 270 -1.89 -7.25 23.33
CA ALA A 270 -2.18 -6.91 24.73
C ALA A 270 -3.36 -5.94 25.00
N GLN A 271 -4.41 -5.96 24.16
CA GLN A 271 -5.55 -5.03 24.24
C GLN A 271 -5.21 -3.56 23.94
N GLU A 272 -3.99 -3.30 23.45
CA GLU A 272 -3.59 -1.99 23.02
C GLU A 272 -3.92 -1.85 21.53
N HIS A 273 -4.98 -1.10 21.24
CA HIS A 273 -5.32 -0.75 19.87
C HIS A 273 -4.42 0.39 19.43
N THR A 274 -3.23 0.10 18.91
CA THR A 274 -2.39 1.11 18.24
C THR A 274 -2.53 0.99 16.73
N ILE A 275 -2.23 2.07 16.02
CA ILE A 275 -1.98 2.01 14.57
C ILE A 275 -0.49 2.15 14.38
N GLU A 276 0.11 1.20 13.68
CA GLU A 276 1.53 1.16 13.39
C GLU A 276 1.78 1.28 11.89
N ALA A 277 2.91 1.87 11.53
CA ALA A 277 3.32 2.11 10.16
C ALA A 277 4.73 1.58 9.90
N CYS A 278 4.94 1.10 8.68
CA CYS A 278 6.25 0.79 8.11
C CYS A 278 6.45 1.65 6.86
N PHE A 279 7.66 2.20 6.70
CA PHE A 279 8.01 3.00 5.53
C PHE A 279 9.47 2.73 5.13
N ARG A 280 9.67 2.12 3.96
CA ARG A 280 11.00 1.72 3.48
C ARG A 280 11.17 2.00 2.00
N GLN A 281 12.38 2.36 1.59
CA GLN A 281 12.70 2.55 0.18
C GLN A 281 12.85 1.19 -0.51
N LEU A 282 12.25 1.05 -1.69
CA LEU A 282 12.55 -0.06 -2.60
C LEU A 282 13.92 0.18 -3.20
N SER A 283 14.83 -0.80 -3.11
CA SER A 283 16.15 -0.70 -3.72
C SER A 283 16.02 -0.24 -5.18
N PRO A 284 16.82 0.75 -5.62
CA PRO A 284 16.78 1.28 -6.98
C PRO A 284 17.16 0.22 -8.04
#